data_AF-A0A2M7UR55-F1
#
_entry.id   AF-A0A2M7UR55-F1
#
_cell.length_a   1.000
_cell.length_b   1.000
_cell.length_c   1.000
_cell.angle_alpha   90.00
_cell.angle_beta   90.00
_cell.angle_gamma   90.00
#
_symmetry.space_group_name_H-M   'P 1'
#
loop_
_entity.id
_entity.type
_entity.pdbx_description
1 polymer ?
#
loop_
_entity_poly.entity_id
_entity_poly.type
_entity_poly.pdbx_seq_one_letter_code
_entity_poly.pdbx_strand_id
1 'polypeptide(L)'
;MEYDETISIEATTTKGKIVDDEIMPILKDVFKDVKLWDNDISGWVSYRFSRLVTKNDIAKIETALKNIGYNLDKNDNGDFTATKIGLTMNFHFYLGNTNEGHVDVTY
;
A
#
# COMPACT_ATOMS: atom_id res chain seq x y z
N MET A 1 2.64 -6.93 15.67
CA MET A 1 1.55 -7.88 15.33
C MET A 1 1.97 -8.54 14.04
N GLU A 2 2.01 -9.86 14.05
CA GLU A 2 2.49 -10.65 12.90
C GLU A 2 1.40 -10.77 11.82
N TYR A 3 1.77 -11.06 10.57
CA TYR A 3 0.82 -11.23 9.47
C TYR A 3 -0.23 -12.30 9.81
N ASP A 4 0.18 -13.42 10.40
CA ASP A 4 -0.73 -14.54 10.74
C ASP A 4 -1.73 -14.15 11.84
N GLU A 5 -1.32 -13.31 12.79
CA GLU A 5 -2.18 -12.77 13.85
C GLU A 5 -3.09 -11.63 13.37
N THR A 6 -2.81 -11.09 12.18
CA THR A 6 -3.54 -9.96 11.64
C THR A 6 -4.91 -10.40 11.14
N ILE A 7 -5.96 -9.74 11.66
CA ILE A 7 -7.32 -9.87 11.16
C ILE A 7 -7.50 -8.85 10.04
N SER A 8 -7.91 -9.32 8.85
CA SER A 8 -8.24 -8.43 7.75
C SER A 8 -9.52 -7.66 8.07
N ILE A 9 -9.51 -6.36 7.82
CA ILE A 9 -10.68 -5.49 7.94
C ILE A 9 -11.11 -4.99 6.55
N GLU A 10 -12.24 -4.28 6.49
CA GLU A 10 -12.68 -3.55 5.30
C GLU A 10 -12.58 -2.04 5.54
N ALA A 11 -12.23 -1.26 4.52
CA ALA A 11 -12.21 0.20 4.59
C ALA A 11 -13.59 0.76 5.01
N THR A 12 -13.61 1.63 6.03
CA THR A 12 -14.86 2.17 6.60
C THR A 12 -15.32 3.47 5.92
N THR A 13 -14.39 4.28 5.41
CA THR A 13 -14.69 5.56 4.76
C THR A 13 -14.86 5.41 3.24
N THR A 14 -15.66 6.28 2.60
CA THR A 14 -15.85 6.25 1.14
C THR A 14 -14.52 6.38 0.39
N LYS A 15 -13.64 7.29 0.83
CA LYS A 15 -12.35 7.52 0.18
C LYS A 15 -11.39 6.36 0.44
N GLY A 16 -11.39 5.79 1.65
CA GLY A 16 -10.64 4.58 1.95
C GLY A 16 -11.06 3.38 1.11
N LYS A 17 -12.36 3.21 0.84
CA LYS A 17 -12.86 2.16 -0.07
C LYS A 17 -12.36 2.35 -1.49
N ILE A 18 -12.41 3.58 -2.02
CA ILE A 18 -11.87 3.89 -3.37
C ILE A 18 -10.38 3.56 -3.44
N VAL A 19 -9.61 3.94 -2.41
CA VAL A 19 -8.18 3.64 -2.35
C VAL A 19 -7.96 2.13 -2.24
N ASP A 20 -8.72 1.43 -1.39
CA ASP A 20 -8.57 -0.01 -1.22
C ASP A 20 -8.91 -0.80 -2.49
N ASP A 21 -10.00 -0.46 -3.17
CA ASP A 21 -10.41 -1.06 -4.44
C ASP A 21 -9.34 -0.92 -5.53
N GLU A 22 -8.58 0.18 -5.53
CA GLU A 22 -7.50 0.40 -6.48
C GLU A 22 -6.18 -0.26 -6.08
N ILE A 23 -5.84 -0.22 -4.79
CA ILE A 23 -4.52 -0.61 -4.29
C ILE A 23 -4.44 -2.09 -3.96
N MET A 24 -5.49 -2.67 -3.37
CA MET A 24 -5.50 -4.08 -2.98
C MET A 24 -5.19 -5.03 -4.16
N PRO A 25 -5.74 -4.86 -5.38
CA PRO A 25 -5.38 -5.71 -6.52
C PRO A 25 -3.90 -5.60 -6.92
N ILE A 26 -3.34 -4.38 -6.89
CA ILE A 26 -1.92 -4.15 -7.20
C ILE A 26 -1.03 -4.84 -6.17
N LEU A 27 -1.35 -4.68 -4.89
CA LEU A 27 -0.60 -5.33 -3.82
C LEU A 27 -0.71 -6.85 -3.91
N LYS A 28 -1.88 -7.40 -4.26
CA LYS A 28 -2.10 -8.85 -4.43
C LYS A 28 -1.36 -9.45 -5.62
N ASP A 29 -1.08 -8.66 -6.65
CA ASP A 29 -0.24 -9.09 -7.79
C ASP A 29 1.24 -9.20 -7.39
N VAL A 30 1.70 -8.30 -6.51
CA VAL A 30 3.10 -8.25 -6.04
C VAL A 30 3.35 -9.19 -4.86
N PHE A 31 2.37 -9.30 -3.96
CA PHE A 31 2.40 -10.13 -2.76
C PHE A 31 1.18 -11.04 -2.78
N LYS A 32 1.42 -12.36 -2.72
CA LYS A 32 0.32 -13.35 -2.72
C LYS A 32 -0.63 -13.18 -1.51
N ASP A 33 -0.08 -12.73 -0.40
CA ASP A 33 -0.74 -12.68 0.92
C ASP A 33 -0.74 -11.23 1.43
N VAL A 34 -1.88 -10.54 1.28
CA VAL A 34 -2.09 -9.14 1.68
C VAL A 34 -3.33 -9.02 2.54
N LYS A 35 -3.20 -8.33 3.68
CA LYS A 35 -4.32 -7.98 4.56
C LYS A 35 -4.38 -6.47 4.76
N LEU A 36 -5.55 -5.87 4.51
CA LEU A 36 -5.87 -4.55 5.03
C LEU A 36 -6.08 -4.73 6.54
N TRP A 37 -5.30 -4.05 7.37
CA TRP A 37 -5.32 -4.28 8.83
C TRP A 37 -5.63 -3.03 9.65
N ASP A 38 -5.49 -1.86 9.05
CA ASP A 38 -5.88 -0.58 9.65
C ASP A 38 -6.46 0.37 8.59
N ASN A 39 -7.39 1.21 9.00
CA ASN A 39 -8.11 2.15 8.15
C ASN A 39 -8.59 3.39 8.94
N ASP A 40 -7.66 4.18 9.46
CA ASP A 40 -8.05 5.35 10.25
C ASP A 40 -8.93 6.33 9.46
N ILE A 41 -9.98 6.80 10.14
CA ILE A 41 -10.95 7.76 9.62
C ILE A 41 -10.28 9.07 9.20
N SER A 42 -9.11 9.39 9.77
CA SER A 42 -8.32 10.58 9.45
C SER A 42 -7.57 10.50 8.12
N GLY A 43 -7.72 9.41 7.34
CA GLY A 43 -7.40 9.41 5.91
C GLY A 43 -6.23 8.52 5.48
N TRP A 44 -6.14 7.30 6.02
CA TRP A 44 -5.17 6.31 5.53
C TRP A 44 -5.73 4.88 5.50
N VAL A 45 -5.02 3.99 4.82
CA VAL A 45 -5.20 2.53 4.87
C VAL A 45 -3.84 1.88 5.01
N SER A 46 -3.73 0.83 5.81
CA SER A 46 -2.48 0.13 6.07
C SER A 46 -2.59 -1.35 5.71
N TYR A 47 -1.61 -1.83 4.94
CA TYR A 47 -1.56 -3.21 4.45
C TYR A 47 -0.39 -3.96 5.03
N ARG A 48 -0.60 -5.21 5.43
CA ARG A 48 0.46 -6.10 5.92
C ARG A 48 0.70 -7.26 4.95
N PHE A 49 1.96 -7.67 4.85
CA PHE A 49 2.45 -8.74 3.97
C PHE A 49 3.13 -9.85 4.78
N SER A 50 3.04 -11.09 4.30
CA SER A 50 3.66 -12.28 4.93
C SER A 50 5.19 -12.36 4.78
N ARG A 51 5.81 -11.42 4.06
CA ARG A 51 7.25 -11.34 3.84
C ARG A 51 7.75 -9.90 3.82
N LEU A 52 9.06 -9.74 3.93
CA LEU A 52 9.75 -8.46 3.74
C LEU A 52 9.44 -7.83 2.37
N VAL A 53 9.27 -6.51 2.37
CA VAL A 53 9.19 -5.68 1.15
C VAL A 53 10.61 -5.45 0.64
N THR A 54 10.83 -5.72 -0.64
CA THR A 54 12.09 -5.45 -1.33
C THR A 54 11.96 -4.25 -2.26
N LYS A 55 13.10 -3.66 -2.65
CA LYS A 55 13.11 -2.59 -3.68
C LYS A 55 12.48 -3.03 -5.01
N ASN A 56 12.57 -4.31 -5.34
CA ASN A 56 11.94 -4.86 -6.55
C ASN A 56 10.42 -4.91 -6.44
N ASP A 57 9.88 -5.15 -5.25
CA ASP A 57 8.42 -5.10 -5.02
C ASP A 57 7.89 -3.69 -5.18
N ILE A 58 8.59 -2.72 -4.60
CA ILE A 58 8.27 -1.29 -4.75
C ILE A 58 8.26 -0.93 -6.25
N ALA A 59 9.28 -1.32 -7.01
CA ALA A 59 9.35 -1.07 -8.45
C ALA A 59 8.19 -1.69 -9.25
N LYS A 60 7.69 -2.86 -8.83
CA LYS A 60 6.50 -3.49 -9.45
C LYS A 60 5.22 -2.71 -9.13
N ILE A 61 5.02 -2.29 -7.88
CA ILE A 61 3.87 -1.48 -7.47
C ILE A 61 3.87 -0.15 -8.24
N GLU A 62 5.02 0.51 -8.33
CA GLU A 62 5.18 1.74 -9.10
C GLU A 62 4.81 1.56 -10.58
N THR A 63 5.27 0.47 -11.19
CA THR A 63 4.97 0.15 -12.59
C THR A 63 3.47 -0.09 -12.78
N ALA A 64 2.84 -0.83 -11.87
CA ALA A 64 1.40 -1.06 -11.89
C ALA A 64 0.59 0.24 -11.74
N LEU A 65 0.99 1.13 -10.83
CA LEU A 65 0.36 2.43 -10.64
C LEU A 65 0.48 3.32 -11.88
N LYS A 66 1.67 3.35 -12.51
CA LYS A 66 1.86 4.07 -13.77
C LYS A 66 0.98 3.53 -14.90
N ASN A 67 0.83 2.21 -14.98
CA ASN A 67 -0.01 1.56 -16.00
C ASN A 67 -1.49 1.94 -15.87
N ILE A 68 -1.97 2.27 -14.67
CA ILE A 68 -3.34 2.75 -14.44
C ILE A 68 -3.45 4.29 -14.39
N GLY A 69 -2.39 5.01 -14.77
CA GLY A 69 -2.42 6.46 -15.02
C GLY A 69 -1.92 7.34 -13.89
N TYR A 70 -1.25 6.80 -12.87
CA TYR A 70 -0.61 7.62 -11.84
C TYR A 70 0.75 8.17 -12.31
N ASN A 71 1.00 9.44 -11.98
CA ASN A 71 2.34 10.02 -11.95
C ASN A 71 2.96 9.76 -10.58
N LEU A 72 4.24 9.40 -10.55
CA LEU A 72 4.94 9.09 -9.31
C LEU A 72 6.08 10.08 -9.07
N ASP A 73 6.13 10.63 -7.85
CA ASP A 73 7.27 11.37 -7.32
C ASP A 73 7.85 10.58 -6.14
N LYS A 74 9.17 10.37 -6.10
CA LYS A 74 9.80 9.42 -5.18
C LYS A 74 10.84 10.10 -4.32
N ASN A 75 11.02 9.59 -3.10
CA ASN A 75 12.17 9.94 -2.27
C ASN A 75 13.23 8.82 -2.27
N ASP A 76 14.41 9.14 -1.74
CA ASP A 76 15.54 8.19 -1.67
C ASP A 76 15.30 7.00 -0.74
N ASN A 77 14.27 7.08 0.12
CA ASN A 77 13.90 6.02 1.07
C ASN A 77 12.99 4.95 0.45
N GLY A 78 12.55 5.13 -0.79
CA GLY A 78 11.64 4.20 -1.47
C GLY A 78 10.16 4.49 -1.23
N ASP A 79 9.84 5.53 -0.48
CA ASP A 79 8.49 6.07 -0.42
C ASP A 79 8.21 6.89 -1.68
N PHE A 80 6.94 6.95 -2.05
CA PHE A 80 6.53 7.75 -3.19
C PHE A 80 5.13 8.31 -3.05
N THR A 81 4.93 9.46 -3.68
CA THR A 81 3.63 10.08 -3.90
C THR A 81 3.12 9.65 -5.27
N ALA A 82 1.91 9.09 -5.32
CA ALA A 82 1.20 8.76 -6.54
C ALA A 82 0.05 9.74 -6.76
N THR A 83 0.04 10.41 -7.92
CA THR A 83 -0.99 11.41 -8.25
C THR A 83 -1.65 11.10 -9.59
N LYS A 84 -2.99 11.10 -9.59
CA LYS A 84 -3.82 11.16 -10.79
C LYS A 84 -4.94 12.20 -10.58
N ILE A 85 -5.71 12.47 -11.63
CA ILE A 85 -6.83 13.41 -11.52
C ILE A 85 -7.80 12.93 -10.42
N GLY A 86 -8.02 13.78 -9.42
CA GLY A 86 -8.96 13.53 -8.32
C GLY A 86 -8.43 12.66 -7.16
N LEU A 87 -7.17 12.18 -7.21
CA LEU A 87 -6.60 11.37 -6.15
C LEU A 87 -5.07 11.52 -6.06
N THR A 88 -4.59 11.86 -4.86
CA THR A 88 -3.18 11.81 -4.47
C THR A 88 -3.04 10.84 -3.32
N MET A 89 -2.04 9.97 -3.39
CA MET A 89 -1.73 9.01 -2.34
C MET A 89 -0.24 9.08 -1.98
N ASN A 90 0.11 8.99 -0.70
CA ASN A 90 1.50 8.80 -0.29
C ASN A 90 1.68 7.40 0.26
N PHE A 91 2.62 6.66 -0.34
CA PHE A 91 3.00 5.31 0.05
C PHE A 91 4.23 5.40 0.95
N HIS A 92 4.10 4.92 2.18
CA HIS A 92 5.21 4.80 3.10
C HIS A 92 5.50 3.32 3.36
N PHE A 93 6.65 2.83 2.91
CA PHE A 93 7.04 1.42 3.06
C PHE A 93 7.95 1.24 4.26
N TYR A 94 7.59 0.29 5.13
CA TYR A 94 8.39 -0.01 6.30
C TYR A 94 9.33 -1.16 5.98
N LEU A 95 10.59 -0.82 5.76
CA LEU A 95 11.68 -1.72 5.38
C LEU A 95 12.44 -2.16 6.65
N GLY A 96 11.81 -3.00 7.49
CA GLY A 96 12.31 -3.39 8.83
C GLY A 96 12.74 -4.87 8.96
N ASN A 97 13.58 -5.17 9.97
CA ASN A 97 14.40 -6.40 10.18
C ASN A 97 13.67 -7.71 10.56
N THR A 98 12.35 -7.73 10.58
CA THR A 98 11.53 -8.89 10.96
C THR A 98 10.82 -9.38 9.71
N ASN A 99 10.57 -10.68 9.54
CA ASN A 99 10.17 -11.36 8.29
C ASN A 99 8.88 -10.88 7.58
N GLU A 100 8.44 -9.64 7.75
CA GLU A 100 7.16 -9.08 7.34
C GLU A 100 7.36 -7.63 6.89
N GLY A 101 6.52 -7.17 5.97
CA GLY A 101 6.49 -5.79 5.54
C GLY A 101 5.10 -5.20 5.65
N HIS A 102 5.02 -3.88 5.69
CA HIS A 102 3.75 -3.18 5.53
C HIS A 102 3.94 -1.88 4.75
N VAL A 103 2.82 -1.38 4.23
CA VAL A 103 2.73 -0.09 3.58
C VAL A 103 1.54 0.67 4.12
N ASP A 104 1.78 1.93 4.47
CA ASP A 104 0.72 2.88 4.78
C ASP A 104 0.45 3.74 3.55
N VAL A 105 -0.83 3.90 3.21
CA VAL A 105 -1.29 4.73 2.10
C VAL A 105 -2.19 5.82 2.63
N THR A 106 -1.68 7.05 2.66
CA THR A 106 -2.43 8.25 3.06
C THR A 106 -3.05 8.92 1.84
N TYR A 107 -4.25 9.52 1.98
CA TYR A 107 -5.01 10.07 0.83
C TYR A 107 -5.77 11.38 1.08
#